data_AF-A0A2V2F9C2-F1
#
_entry.id   AF-A0A2V2F9C2-F1
#
_cell.length_a   1.000
_cell.length_b   1.000
_cell.length_c   1.000
_cell.angle_alpha   90.00
_cell.angle_beta   90.00
_cell.angle_gamma   90.00
#
_symmetry.space_group_name_H-M   'P 1'
#
loop_
_entity.id
_entity.type
_entity.pdbx_description
1 polymer ?
#
loop_
_entity_poly.entity_id
_entity_poly.type
_entity_poly.pdbx_seq_one_letter_code
_entity_poly.pdbx_strand_id
1 'polypeptide(L)'
;MKNFPNTEKTGMKRFVSLLLALLLTLGALPLLASAADAVVYLDGVAGNDANDGLSAAAPKKTFGALTGNGSLSCVKDGGTVVVVGKVWVARD
;
A
#
# COMPACT_ATOMS: atom_id res chain seq x y z
N MET A 1 -39.27 -19.56 -42.84
CA MET A 1 -38.13 -18.68 -42.50
C MET A 1 -37.37 -19.30 -41.33
N LYS A 2 -36.13 -19.74 -41.53
CA LYS A 2 -35.25 -20.20 -40.43
C LYS A 2 -34.50 -18.99 -39.91
N ASN A 3 -34.73 -18.62 -38.64
CA ASN A 3 -33.96 -17.57 -37.97
C ASN A 3 -32.54 -18.10 -37.70
N PHE A 4 -31.55 -17.55 -38.39
CA PHE A 4 -30.15 -17.80 -38.09
C PHE A 4 -29.78 -17.06 -36.79
N PRO A 5 -29.18 -17.73 -35.79
CA PRO A 5 -28.77 -17.07 -34.56
C PRO A 5 -27.63 -16.09 -34.84
N ASN A 6 -27.80 -14.84 -34.42
CA ASN A 6 -26.80 -13.78 -34.51
C ASN A 6 -25.59 -14.10 -33.61
N THR A 7 -24.58 -14.76 -34.18
CA THR A 7 -23.32 -15.16 -33.53
C THR A 7 -22.49 -13.97 -33.01
N GLU A 8 -22.57 -12.81 -33.65
CA GLU A 8 -21.88 -11.58 -33.22
C GLU A 8 -22.35 -11.06 -31.85
N LYS A 9 -23.66 -11.19 -31.56
CA LYS A 9 -24.26 -10.70 -30.31
C LYS A 9 -23.83 -11.52 -29.09
N THR A 10 -23.50 -12.79 -29.32
CA THR A 10 -23.04 -13.73 -28.30
C THR A 10 -21.55 -13.56 -28.00
N GLY A 11 -20.74 -13.23 -29.02
CA GLY A 11 -19.33 -12.91 -28.86
C GLY A 11 -19.11 -11.65 -28.02
N MET A 12 -19.78 -10.54 -28.37
CA MET A 12 -19.63 -9.26 -27.67
C MET A 12 -19.98 -9.36 -26.16
N LYS A 13 -21.02 -10.14 -25.80
CA LYS A 13 -21.37 -10.37 -24.39
C LYS A 13 -20.27 -11.11 -23.60
N ARG A 14 -19.56 -12.06 -24.23
CA ARG A 14 -18.45 -12.78 -23.60
C ARG A 14 -17.22 -11.88 -23.42
N PHE A 15 -16.91 -11.05 -24.42
CA PHE A 15 -15.83 -10.07 -24.32
C PHE A 15 -16.10 -9.02 -23.22
N VAL A 16 -17.32 -8.49 -23.17
CA VAL A 16 -17.73 -7.54 -22.10
C VAL A 16 -17.65 -8.20 -20.72
N SER A 17 -18.06 -9.47 -20.60
CA SER A 17 -17.96 -10.21 -19.32
C SER A 17 -16.52 -10.44 -18.88
N LEU A 18 -15.61 -10.75 -19.81
CA LEU A 18 -14.19 -10.94 -19.50
C LEU A 18 -13.51 -9.62 -19.12
N LEU A 19 -13.85 -8.53 -19.80
CA LEU A 19 -13.35 -7.19 -19.48
C LEU A 19 -13.82 -6.74 -18.09
N LEU A 20 -15.08 -6.99 -17.75
CA LEU A 20 -15.62 -6.66 -16.42
C LEU A 20 -14.96 -7.49 -15.31
N ALA A 21 -14.76 -8.79 -15.54
CA ALA A 21 -14.05 -9.65 -14.60
C ALA A 21 -12.60 -9.17 -14.38
N LEU A 22 -11.90 -8.81 -15.45
CA LEU A 22 -10.55 -8.27 -15.38
C LEU A 22 -10.53 -6.95 -14.60
N LEU A 23 -11.45 -6.02 -14.89
CA LEU A 23 -11.54 -4.74 -14.20
C LEU A 23 -11.81 -4.89 -12.70
N LEU A 24 -12.69 -5.83 -12.33
CA LEU A 24 -12.97 -6.17 -10.93
C LEU A 24 -11.74 -6.78 -10.23
N THR A 25 -11.02 -7.67 -10.91
CA THR A 25 -9.80 -8.25 -10.33
C THR A 25 -8.72 -7.19 -10.12
N LEU A 26 -8.49 -6.28 -11.07
CA LEU A 26 -7.53 -5.18 -10.91
C LEU A 26 -7.96 -4.16 -9.85
N GLY A 27 -9.27 -3.87 -9.77
CA GLY A 27 -9.83 -2.95 -8.77
C GLY A 27 -9.79 -3.47 -7.33
N ALA A 28 -9.60 -4.78 -7.13
CA ALA A 28 -9.49 -5.39 -5.80
C ALA A 28 -8.06 -5.41 -5.22
N LEU A 29 -7.01 -5.28 -6.05
CA LEU A 29 -5.62 -5.21 -5.57
C LEU A 29 -5.35 -4.07 -4.56
N PRO A 30 -5.89 -2.85 -4.75
CA PRO A 30 -5.69 -1.74 -3.81
C PRO A 30 -6.29 -2.01 -2.43
N LEU A 31 -7.42 -2.73 -2.36
CA LEU A 31 -8.09 -3.05 -1.09
C LEU A 31 -7.30 -4.06 -0.24
N LEU A 32 -6.55 -4.96 -0.87
CA LEU A 32 -5.73 -5.93 -0.14
C LEU A 32 -4.43 -5.29 0.36
N ALA A 33 -3.88 -4.31 -0.37
CA ALA A 33 -2.70 -3.56 0.04
C ALA A 33 -2.97 -2.66 1.26
N SER A 34 -4.22 -2.22 1.48
CA SER A 34 -4.60 -1.40 2.64
C SER A 34 -4.88 -2.18 3.92
N ALA A 35 -4.77 -3.51 3.91
CA ALA A 35 -5.04 -4.36 5.07
C ALA A 35 -3.76 -4.84 5.78
N ALA A 36 -2.59 -4.60 5.20
CA ALA A 36 -1.33 -4.88 5.86
C ALA A 36 -1.00 -3.73 6.82
N ASP A 37 -0.90 -4.02 8.11
CA ASP A 37 -0.46 -3.06 9.13
C ASP A 37 0.93 -2.54 8.75
N ALA A 38 1.08 -1.22 8.57
CA ALA A 38 2.32 -0.65 8.06
C ALA A 38 3.46 -0.86 9.05
N VAL A 39 4.59 -1.42 8.61
CA VAL A 39 5.79 -1.58 9.45
C VAL A 39 6.85 -0.59 9.00
N VAL A 40 7.36 0.22 9.93
CA VAL A 40 8.43 1.19 9.67
C VAL A 40 9.58 1.01 10.66
N TYR A 41 10.81 1.05 10.17
CA TYR A 41 12.03 0.91 10.96
C TYR A 41 12.60 2.28 11.35
N LEU A 42 13.03 2.42 12.61
CA LEU A 42 13.50 3.68 13.20
C LEU A 42 14.85 3.50 13.92
N ASP A 43 15.77 4.42 13.67
CA ASP A 43 17.02 4.59 14.41
C ASP A 43 17.33 6.08 14.56
N GLY A 44 17.22 6.61 15.78
CA GLY A 44 17.45 8.02 16.09
C GLY A 44 18.90 8.48 15.97
N VAL A 45 19.86 7.57 15.81
CA VAL A 45 21.28 7.88 15.65
C VAL A 45 21.70 7.72 14.19
N ALA A 46 21.55 6.51 13.64
CA ALA A 46 22.03 6.16 12.31
C ALA A 46 20.99 6.33 11.18
N GLY A 47 19.72 6.53 11.53
CA GLY A 47 18.64 6.68 10.55
C GLY A 47 18.66 8.00 9.79
N ASN A 48 17.85 8.05 8.73
CA ASN A 48 17.64 9.24 7.89
C ASN A 48 16.17 9.30 7.44
N ASP A 49 15.50 10.43 7.63
CA ASP A 49 14.08 10.59 7.24
C ASP A 49 13.86 10.62 5.72
N ALA A 50 14.93 10.77 4.93
CA ALA A 50 14.87 10.57 3.48
C ALA A 50 14.75 9.08 3.06
N ASN A 51 15.04 8.14 3.97
CA ASN A 51 14.85 6.70 3.71
C ASN A 51 13.37 6.35 3.63
N ASP A 52 13.01 5.23 3.00
CA ASP A 52 11.63 4.74 2.97
C ASP A 52 11.17 4.17 4.32
N GLY A 53 12.10 3.69 5.15
CA GLY A 53 11.80 3.07 6.44
C GLY A 53 11.28 1.64 6.34
N LEU A 54 11.37 0.97 5.19
CA LEU A 54 10.81 -0.37 4.98
C LEU A 54 11.77 -1.50 5.39
N SER A 55 12.99 -1.18 5.80
CA SER A 55 13.97 -2.15 6.26
C SER A 55 14.87 -1.62 7.38
N ALA A 56 15.42 -2.54 8.17
CA ALA A 56 16.40 -2.21 9.21
C ALA A 56 17.71 -1.59 8.65
N ALA A 57 18.02 -1.79 7.37
CA ALA A 57 19.20 -1.22 6.72
C ALA A 57 18.99 0.24 6.27
N ALA A 58 17.73 0.68 6.12
CA ALA A 58 17.37 2.04 5.74
C ALA A 58 16.30 2.60 6.69
N PRO A 59 16.59 2.75 8.00
CA PRO A 59 15.60 3.21 8.96
C PRO A 59 15.38 4.73 8.86
N LYS A 60 14.19 5.18 9.25
CA LYS A 60 13.88 6.59 9.54
C LYS A 60 14.69 7.06 10.75
N LYS A 61 14.84 8.38 10.91
CA LYS A 61 15.57 8.98 12.02
C LYS A 61 14.66 9.46 13.14
N THR A 62 13.57 10.12 12.79
CA THR A 62 12.70 10.80 13.76
C THR A 62 11.33 10.15 13.79
N PHE A 63 10.63 10.29 14.92
CA PHE A 63 9.20 10.03 14.96
C PHE A 63 8.47 11.01 14.03
N GLY A 64 8.84 12.30 14.07
CA GLY A 64 8.20 13.35 13.28
C GLY A 64 6.75 13.56 13.69
N ALA A 65 5.92 13.99 12.73
CA ALA A 65 4.48 14.12 12.90
C ALA A 65 3.74 13.13 11.98
N LEU A 66 2.40 13.07 12.11
CA LEU A 66 1.54 12.29 11.20
C LEU A 66 1.61 12.79 9.74
N THR A 67 2.16 13.98 9.53
CA THR A 67 2.49 14.54 8.21
C THR A 67 3.99 14.83 8.14
N GLY A 68 4.58 14.64 6.96
CA GLY A 68 6.03 14.81 6.73
C GLY A 68 6.75 13.48 6.50
N ASN A 69 8.04 13.42 6.84
CA ASN A 69 8.94 12.32 6.46
C ASN A 69 9.40 11.43 7.63
N GLY A 70 8.98 11.73 8.86
CA GLY A 70 9.31 10.91 10.03
C GLY A 70 8.53 9.59 10.06
N SER A 71 8.86 8.69 10.98
CA SER A 71 8.25 7.36 11.03
C SER A 71 6.74 7.38 11.27
N LEU A 72 6.21 8.39 11.98
CA LEU A 72 4.78 8.50 12.27
C LEU A 72 3.92 8.80 11.02
N SER A 73 4.48 9.43 9.99
CA SER A 73 3.73 9.65 8.74
C SER A 73 3.54 8.35 7.95
N CYS A 74 4.41 7.36 8.17
CA CYS A 74 4.32 6.02 7.57
C CYS A 74 3.25 5.13 8.23
N VAL A 75 2.84 5.44 9.46
CA VAL A 75 1.86 4.66 10.27
C VAL A 75 0.65 5.50 10.68
N LYS A 76 0.33 6.54 9.90
CA LYS A 76 -0.74 7.51 10.19
C LYS A 76 -2.14 6.88 10.33
N ASP A 77 -2.35 5.73 9.68
CA ASP A 77 -3.61 4.99 9.65
C ASP A 77 -3.56 3.74 10.57
N GLY A 78 -2.51 3.58 11.37
CA GLY A 78 -2.19 2.36 12.11
C GLY A 78 -0.91 1.69 11.60
N GLY A 79 -0.28 0.88 12.44
CA GLY A 79 0.98 0.23 12.10
C GLY A 79 1.89 -0.07 13.30
N THR A 80 3.06 -0.60 12.99
CA THR A 80 4.14 -0.91 13.92
C THR A 80 5.39 -0.09 13.59
N VAL A 81 5.94 0.60 14.59
CA VAL A 81 7.27 1.21 14.51
C VAL A 81 8.28 0.27 15.19
N VAL A 82 9.24 -0.24 14.43
CA VAL A 82 10.31 -1.12 14.92
C VAL A 82 11.58 -0.31 15.13
N VAL A 83 12.05 -0.21 16.37
CA VAL A 83 13.30 0.48 16.69
C VAL A 83 14.47 -0.50 16.52
N VAL A 84 15.40 -0.20 15.60
CA VAL A 84 16.58 -1.05 15.30
C VAL A 84 17.88 -0.53 15.91
N GLY A 85 17.82 0.64 16.55
CA GLY A 85 18.94 1.27 17.25
C GLY A 85 18.49 1.95 18.53
N LYS A 86 18.91 3.20 18.72
CA LYS A 86 18.47 4.03 19.85
C LYS A 86 17.46 5.04 19.38
N VAL A 87 16.47 5.33 20.21
CA VAL A 87 15.52 6.40 19.95
C VAL A 87 15.32 7.25 21.18
N TRP A 88 15.14 8.55 20.96
CA TRP A 88 14.81 9.50 22.00
C TRP A 88 13.30 9.72 21.99
N VAL A 89 12.64 9.32 23.08
CA VAL A 89 11.22 9.64 23.33
C VAL A 89 11.19 10.77 24.33
N ALA A 90 11.15 12.00 23.84
CA ALA A 90 10.91 13.18 24.65
C ALA A 90 9.59 13.82 24.19
N ARG A 91 8.81 14.34 25.13
CA ARG A 91 7.83 15.37 24.80
C ARG A 91 8.56 16.70 24.73
N ASP A 92 8.24 17.47 23.70
CA ASP A 92 8.32 18.92 23.74
C ASP A 92 7.57 19.46 24.98
#